data_AF-A0A7C7MUM7-F1
#
_entry.id   AF-A0A7C7MUM7-F1
#
_cell.length_a   1.000
_cell.length_b   1.000
_cell.length_c   1.000
_cell.angle_alpha   90.00
_cell.angle_beta   90.00
_cell.angle_gamma   90.00
#
_symmetry.space_group_name_H-M   'P 1'
#
loop_
_entity.id
_entity.type
_entity.pdbx_description
1 polymer ?
#
loop_
_entity_poly.entity_id
_entity_poly.type
_entity_poly.pdbx_seq_one_letter_code
_entity_poly.pdbx_strand_id
1 'polypeptide(L)'
;MINGMFNALSGMLASAQKLQTSANNLVGLGRNKVAVGDNLERRLDVDSTQASKADISKEMVNQMTAQAEFTVNAKVIAVADETIGTILDVKS
;
A
#
# COMPACT_ATOMS: atom_id res chain seq x y z
N MET A 1 -12.82 -13.09 19.06
CA MET A 1 -13.39 -12.69 17.76
C MET A 1 -13.26 -11.19 17.51
N ILE A 2 -13.84 -10.32 18.34
CA ILE A 2 -13.71 -8.84 18.22
C ILE A 2 -12.24 -8.39 18.17
N ASN A 3 -11.38 -8.92 19.05
CA ASN A 3 -9.96 -8.59 19.05
C ASN A 3 -9.22 -9.03 17.76
N GLY A 4 -9.66 -10.15 17.16
CA GLY A 4 -9.13 -10.63 15.89
C GLY A 4 -9.52 -9.73 14.72
N MET A 5 -10.79 -9.28 14.69
CA MET A 5 -11.25 -8.30 13.70
C MET A 5 -10.56 -6.95 13.87
N PHE A 6 -10.38 -6.47 15.09
CA PHE A 6 -9.65 -5.23 15.36
C PHE A 6 -8.21 -5.29 14.85
N ASN A 7 -7.50 -6.39 15.10
CA ASN A 7 -6.16 -6.61 14.58
C ASN A 7 -6.14 -6.70 13.04
N ALA A 8 -7.11 -7.40 12.44
CA ALA A 8 -7.23 -7.48 11.00
C ALA A 8 -7.52 -6.12 10.35
N LEU A 9 -8.42 -5.31 10.92
CA LEU A 9 -8.67 -3.94 10.47
C LEU A 9 -7.41 -3.08 10.58
N SER A 10 -6.70 -3.18 11.70
CA SER A 10 -5.43 -2.46 11.91
C SER A 10 -4.37 -2.89 10.86
N GLY A 11 -4.30 -4.18 10.54
CA GLY A 11 -3.45 -4.72 9.49
C GLY A 11 -3.83 -4.27 8.07
N MET A 12 -5.14 -4.14 7.77
CA MET A 12 -5.62 -3.56 6.52
C MET A 12 -5.24 -2.08 6.40
N LEU A 13 -5.35 -1.31 7.48
CA LEU A 13 -4.93 0.09 7.50
C LEU A 13 -3.43 0.23 7.24
N ALA A 14 -2.62 -0.59 7.90
CA ALA A 14 -1.16 -0.58 7.72
C ALA A 14 -0.76 -0.97 6.29
N SER A 15 -1.39 -2.00 5.70
CA SER A 15 -1.12 -2.40 4.31
C SER A 15 -1.58 -1.34 3.31
N ALA A 16 -2.71 -0.67 3.54
CA ALA A 16 -3.14 0.46 2.71
C ALA A 16 -2.13 1.63 2.75
N GLN A 17 -1.57 1.94 3.92
CA GLN A 17 -0.52 2.96 4.04
C GLN A 17 0.77 2.58 3.30
N LYS A 18 1.15 1.29 3.32
CA LYS A 18 2.28 0.78 2.53
C LYS A 18 2.02 0.96 1.03
N LEU A 19 0.83 0.62 0.54
CA LEU A 19 0.44 0.83 -0.86
C LEU A 19 0.48 2.32 -1.26
N GLN A 20 -0.02 3.21 -0.39
CA GLN A 20 -0.01 4.65 -0.64
C GLN A 20 1.42 5.20 -0.72
N THR A 21 2.27 4.85 0.25
CA THR A 21 3.69 5.21 0.24
C THR A 21 4.35 4.76 -1.05
N SER A 22 4.03 3.54 -1.46
CA SER A 22 4.58 2.96 -2.66
C SER A 22 4.16 3.68 -3.95
N ALA A 23 2.87 4.01 -4.06
CA ALA A 23 2.35 4.79 -5.18
C ALA A 23 3.03 6.17 -5.27
N ASN A 24 3.24 6.83 -4.13
CA ASN A 24 3.91 8.13 -4.07
C ASN A 24 5.37 8.06 -4.56
N ASN A 25 6.11 6.99 -4.21
CA ASN A 25 7.47 6.78 -4.67
C ASN A 25 7.55 6.55 -6.19
N LEU A 26 6.62 5.78 -6.77
CA LEU A 26 6.54 5.58 -8.23
C LEU A 26 6.19 6.87 -8.99
N VAL A 27 5.28 7.69 -8.45
CA VAL A 27 4.97 9.00 -9.03
C VAL A 27 6.18 9.94 -8.98
N GLY A 28 6.97 9.88 -7.91
CA GLY A 28 8.25 10.59 -7.80
C GLY A 28 9.26 10.20 -8.88
N LEU A 29 9.38 8.90 -9.19
CA LEU A 29 10.20 8.38 -10.29
C LEU A 29 9.74 8.91 -11.66
N GLY A 30 8.42 8.87 -11.93
CA GLY A 30 7.84 9.32 -13.18
C GLY A 30 8.07 10.82 -13.44
N ARG A 31 7.89 11.67 -12.43
CA ARG A 31 8.10 13.13 -12.55
C ARG A 31 9.56 13.51 -12.81
N ASN A 32 10.51 12.85 -12.17
CA ASN A 32 11.94 13.07 -12.43
C ASN A 32 12.34 12.71 -13.88
N LYS A 33 11.66 11.75 -14.51
CA LYS A 33 11.96 11.32 -15.89
C LYS A 33 11.46 12.31 -16.96
N VAL A 34 10.38 13.04 -16.69
CA VAL A 34 9.77 14.01 -17.63
C VAL A 34 10.52 15.35 -17.63
N ALA A 35 11.08 15.76 -16.49
CA ALA A 35 11.86 17.00 -16.38
C ALA A 35 13.19 16.98 -17.19
N VAL A 36 13.67 15.81 -17.60
CA VAL A 36 14.89 15.63 -18.41
C VAL A 36 14.65 15.95 -19.90
N GLY A 37 13.39 16.07 -20.34
CA GLY A 37 13.01 16.12 -21.75
C GLY A 37 13.22 17.45 -22.48
N ASP A 38 13.02 18.62 -21.84
CA ASP A 38 12.73 19.83 -22.63
C ASP A 38 13.51 21.11 -22.30
N ASN A 39 14.46 21.15 -21.36
CA ASN A 39 15.27 22.38 -21.16
C ASN A 39 16.59 22.12 -20.41
N LEU A 40 17.70 22.14 -21.16
CA LEU A 40 19.07 21.91 -20.65
C LEU A 40 19.59 23.05 -19.75
N GLU A 41 18.98 24.24 -19.80
CA GLU A 41 19.50 25.46 -19.14
C GLU A 41 19.06 25.67 -17.68
N ARG A 42 18.11 24.88 -17.15
CA ARG A 42 17.61 25.08 -15.78
C ARG A 42 18.22 24.14 -14.73
N ARG A 43 19.41 23.61 -15.00
CA ARG A 43 20.27 23.04 -13.95
C ARG A 43 20.86 24.20 -13.17
N LEU A 44 20.44 24.42 -11.92
CA LEU A 44 21.36 24.81 -10.84
C LEU A 44 20.74 24.84 -9.43
N ASP A 45 19.43 24.66 -9.23
CA ASP A 45 18.87 24.65 -7.86
C ASP A 45 17.79 23.60 -7.57
N VAL A 46 17.63 22.60 -8.44
CA VAL A 46 16.91 21.38 -8.04
C VAL A 46 17.97 20.37 -7.70
N ASP A 47 18.25 20.29 -6.40
CA ASP A 47 19.02 19.27 -5.71
C ASP A 47 18.90 17.91 -6.41
N SER A 48 19.83 17.63 -7.35
CA SER A 48 19.87 16.37 -8.09
C SER A 48 20.28 15.20 -7.20
N THR A 49 20.49 15.46 -5.90
CA THR A 49 20.63 14.47 -4.83
C THR A 49 19.28 13.86 -4.44
N GLN A 50 18.16 14.45 -4.84
CA GLN A 50 16.82 13.85 -4.70
C GLN A 50 16.45 12.97 -5.91
N ALA A 51 17.45 12.41 -6.60
CA ALA A 51 17.24 11.28 -7.49
C ALA A 51 16.56 10.16 -6.69
N SER A 52 15.31 9.87 -7.06
CA SER A 52 14.40 8.97 -6.36
C SER A 52 15.12 7.70 -5.89
N LYS A 53 15.25 7.56 -4.57
CA LYS A 53 15.87 6.41 -3.89
C LYS A 53 15.02 5.13 -4.01
N ALA A 54 13.91 5.17 -4.74
CA ALA A 54 13.00 4.05 -4.94
C ALA A 54 13.38 3.30 -6.22
N ASP A 55 13.69 2.01 -6.09
CA ASP A 55 13.84 1.08 -7.21
C ASP A 55 12.43 0.56 -7.57
N ILE A 56 12.05 0.64 -8.86
CA ILE A 56 10.75 0.17 -9.36
C ILE A 56 10.53 -1.30 -9.01
N SER A 57 11.56 -2.13 -9.11
CA SER A 57 11.48 -3.56 -8.80
C SER A 57 11.21 -3.78 -7.31
N LYS A 58 11.88 -3.01 -6.45
CA LYS A 58 11.64 -3.02 -5.01
C LYS A 58 10.22 -2.58 -4.69
N GLU A 59 9.74 -1.55 -5.38
CA GLU A 59 8.42 -1.02 -5.09
C GLU A 59 7.29 -1.95 -5.56
N MET A 60 7.47 -2.61 -6.70
CA MET A 60 6.56 -3.66 -7.14
C MET A 60 6.47 -4.79 -6.11
N VAL A 61 7.59 -5.21 -5.52
CA VAL A 61 7.62 -6.22 -4.44
C VAL A 61 6.90 -5.71 -3.18
N ASN A 62 7.09 -4.45 -2.81
CA ASN A 62 6.37 -3.85 -1.68
C ASN A 62 4.86 -3.80 -1.91
N GLN A 63 4.41 -3.48 -3.13
CA GLN A 63 2.98 -3.51 -3.49
C GLN A 63 2.40 -4.92 -3.40
N MET A 64 3.09 -5.91 -3.97
CA MET A 64 2.67 -7.31 -3.90
C MET A 64 2.57 -7.80 -2.45
N THR A 65 3.56 -7.44 -1.62
CA THR A 65 3.58 -7.79 -0.19
C THR A 65 2.41 -7.15 0.55
N ALA A 66 2.20 -5.83 0.37
CA ALA A 66 1.11 -5.12 1.02
C ALA A 66 -0.27 -5.62 0.56
N GLN A 67 -0.43 -5.97 -0.72
CA GLN A 67 -1.66 -6.57 -1.24
C GLN A 67 -1.94 -7.94 -0.60
N ALA A 68 -0.91 -8.77 -0.43
CA ALA A 68 -1.04 -10.07 0.24
C ALA A 68 -1.45 -9.90 1.71
N GLU A 69 -0.82 -8.98 2.43
CA GLU A 69 -1.17 -8.63 3.82
C GLU A 69 -2.62 -8.13 3.93
N PHE A 70 -3.05 -7.25 3.02
CA PHE A 70 -4.43 -6.77 2.98
C PHE A 70 -5.42 -7.94 2.78
N THR A 71 -5.11 -8.81 1.82
CA THR A 71 -5.95 -9.97 1.48
C THR A 71 -6.11 -10.94 2.65
N VAL A 72 -5.02 -11.23 3.37
CA VAL A 72 -5.08 -12.10 4.56
C VAL A 72 -5.95 -11.49 5.65
N ASN A 73 -5.80 -10.20 5.93
CA ASN A 73 -6.62 -9.52 6.92
C ASN A 73 -8.10 -9.47 6.52
N ALA A 74 -8.41 -9.23 5.25
CA ALA A 74 -9.78 -9.28 4.73
C ALA A 74 -10.42 -10.66 4.92
N LYS A 75 -9.67 -11.75 4.68
CA LYS A 75 -10.15 -13.12 4.93
C LYS A 75 -10.48 -13.37 6.40
N VAL A 76 -9.66 -12.88 7.34
CA VAL A 76 -9.94 -13.02 8.77
C VAL A 76 -11.27 -12.36 9.15
N ILE A 77 -11.56 -11.20 8.57
CA ILE A 77 -12.82 -10.48 8.81
C ILE A 77 -14.00 -11.24 8.21
N ALA A 78 -13.86 -11.75 6.98
CA ALA A 78 -14.91 -12.53 6.33
C ALA A 78 -15.29 -13.79 7.13
N VAL A 79 -14.29 -14.52 7.65
CA VAL A 79 -14.54 -15.70 8.51
C VAL A 79 -15.22 -15.30 9.83
N ALA A 80 -14.81 -14.17 10.41
CA ALA A 80 -15.45 -13.67 11.63
C ALA A 80 -16.92 -13.28 11.39
N ASP A 81 -17.23 -12.66 10.25
CA ASP A 81 -18.59 -12.29 9.84
C ASP A 81 -19.46 -13.54 9.61
N GLU A 82 -18.96 -14.53 8.87
CA GLU A 82 -19.64 -15.82 8.64
C GLU A 82 -19.95 -16.55 9.96
N THR A 83 -19.02 -16.51 10.92
CA THR A 83 -19.22 -17.10 12.25
C THR A 83 -20.33 -16.39 13.03
N ILE A 84 -20.42 -15.05 12.94
CA ILE A 84 -21.52 -14.29 13.55
C ILE A 84 -22.84 -14.69 12.92
N GLY A 85 -22.91 -14.70 11.58
CA GLY A 85 -24.11 -15.08 10.84
C GLY A 85 -24.61 -16.46 11.26
N THR A 86 -23.72 -17.46 11.31
CA THR A 86 -24.06 -18.83 11.73
C THR A 86 -24.60 -18.86 13.17
N ILE A 87 -24.01 -18.11 14.11
CA ILE A 87 -24.50 -18.06 15.51
C ILE A 87 -25.89 -17.41 15.59
N LEU A 88 -26.14 -16.38 14.80
CA LEU A 88 -27.45 -15.71 14.76
C LEU A 88 -28.52 -16.61 14.15
N ASP A 89 -28.21 -17.31 13.06
CA ASP A 89 -29.13 -18.25 12.41
C ASP A 89 -29.55 -19.40 13.32
N VAL A 90 -28.63 -19.93 14.14
CA VAL A 90 -28.93 -21.00 15.12
C VAL A 90 -29.84 -20.53 16.27
N LYS A 91 -29.89 -19.22 16.53
CA LYS A 91 -30.70 -18.63 17.61
C LYS A 91 -32.07 -18.14 17.15
N SER A 92 -32.32 -18.07 15.85
CA SER A 92 -33.61 -17.67 15.26
C SER A 92 -34.60 -18.83 15.19
#